data_AF-K9K9M2-F1
#
_entry.id   AF-K9K9M2-F1
#
_cell.length_a   1.000
_cell.length_b   1.000
_cell.length_c   1.000
_cell.angle_alpha   90.00
_cell.angle_beta   90.00
_cell.angle_gamma   90.00
#
_symmetry.space_group_name_H-M   'P 1'
#
loop_
_entity.id
_entity.type
_entity.pdbx_description
1 polymer ?
#
loop_
_entity_poly.entity_id
_entity_poly.type
_entity_poly.pdbx_seq_one_letter_code
_entity_poly.pdbx_strand_id
1 'polypeptide(L)'
;GIEKTINFARFCAHENCSADLQLSAKIGFLKPHENKTYLAVGNMKTLMLNVSLFNAGDDAYETTLHIKLPTGLYFIKILDLEEKQINCEVTDSSGIVKLDCNVGYIYVDHLSRIDVSFLLDASSLSRAEEDLNITVHAACENEGEMDDLKSNKVTLAIPLKYEVMLAVHGFVSPTSFVYGSAEENEPGTCMAEKMNLTFHVINTGYSMAPNVSVEIMVPNSFIPQTNKLFNILDVQTTMGECRFENYESNCVSEQQKGALETLKDIFRFLSKTDKRLLYCMKADPNCLNFLCNFGKMESGKEASVHVQLEGRPSILEMDETSALKFEIRATAFPEPNPRVIELNKDENVAHVLLEGLHHQRPKRHFTIAIISSSLLLGLILLLFISYVMWKVGFFKRQYKSILQEENRRDSWSYVNSKSNDDD
;
A
#
# COMPACT_ATOMS: atom_id res chain seq x y z
N GLY A 1 -49.06 -54.27 4.62
CA GLY A 1 -50.19 -54.11 3.68
C GLY A 1 -49.73 -54.60 2.33
N ILE A 2 -50.62 -55.23 1.55
CA ILE A 2 -50.31 -55.59 0.17
C ILE A 2 -50.56 -54.34 -0.67
N GLU A 3 -49.51 -53.74 -1.20
CA GLU A 3 -49.59 -52.66 -2.16
C GLU A 3 -50.09 -53.25 -3.49
N LYS A 4 -51.20 -52.74 -4.02
CA LYS A 4 -51.78 -53.18 -5.29
C LYS A 4 -51.50 -52.12 -6.33
N THR A 5 -50.63 -52.42 -7.28
CA THR A 5 -50.39 -51.60 -8.47
C THR A 5 -51.34 -52.00 -9.60
N ILE A 6 -51.84 -51.02 -10.36
CA ILE A 6 -52.69 -51.21 -11.54
C ILE A 6 -51.95 -50.61 -12.73
N ASN A 7 -51.59 -51.46 -13.69
CA ASN A 7 -50.83 -51.05 -14.87
C ASN A 7 -51.80 -50.74 -16.03
N PHE A 8 -51.68 -49.54 -16.60
CA PHE A 8 -52.43 -49.13 -17.80
C PHE A 8 -51.50 -49.19 -19.01
N ALA A 9 -51.90 -49.90 -20.07
CA ALA A 9 -51.16 -49.91 -21.33
C ALA A 9 -51.31 -48.54 -22.03
N ARG A 10 -50.18 -47.94 -22.44
CA ARG A 10 -50.12 -46.68 -23.20
C ARG A 10 -49.44 -46.90 -24.55
N PHE A 11 -49.71 -46.00 -25.49
CA PHE A 11 -48.98 -45.91 -26.75
C PHE A 11 -47.68 -45.15 -26.50
N CYS A 12 -46.57 -45.88 -26.46
CA CYS A 12 -45.24 -45.33 -26.25
C CYS A 12 -44.46 -45.34 -27.57
N ALA A 13 -43.53 -44.42 -27.71
CA ALA A 13 -42.62 -44.40 -28.85
C ALA A 13 -41.58 -45.54 -28.75
N HIS A 14 -41.18 -45.91 -27.52
CA HIS A 14 -40.24 -47.00 -27.26
C HIS A 14 -40.95 -48.26 -26.75
N GLU A 15 -40.38 -49.45 -27.04
CA GLU A 15 -40.96 -50.76 -26.66
C GLU A 15 -41.25 -50.89 -25.16
N ASN A 16 -40.45 -50.22 -24.31
CA ASN A 16 -40.55 -50.26 -22.86
C ASN A 16 -41.10 -48.97 -22.22
N CYS A 17 -41.64 -48.03 -23.01
CA CYS A 17 -42.09 -46.73 -22.49
C CYS A 17 -41.02 -46.00 -21.66
N SER A 18 -39.75 -46.11 -22.07
CA SER A 18 -38.63 -45.62 -21.28
C SER A 18 -38.48 -44.11 -21.41
N ALA A 19 -38.34 -43.44 -20.27
CA ALA A 19 -37.92 -42.05 -20.24
C ALA A 19 -36.41 -41.93 -20.50
N ASP A 20 -35.99 -40.82 -21.10
CA ASP A 20 -34.59 -40.43 -21.26
C ASP A 20 -34.42 -39.02 -20.70
N LEU A 21 -33.96 -38.95 -19.45
CA LEU A 21 -33.71 -37.67 -18.80
C LEU A 21 -32.34 -37.13 -19.24
N GLN A 22 -32.24 -35.82 -19.37
CA GLN A 22 -30.99 -35.15 -19.71
C GLN A 22 -30.86 -33.91 -18.83
N LEU A 23 -29.82 -33.91 -18.00
CA LEU A 23 -29.55 -32.82 -17.07
C LEU A 23 -28.48 -31.88 -17.60
N SER A 24 -28.74 -30.59 -17.47
CA SER A 24 -27.69 -29.58 -17.52
C SER A 24 -27.85 -28.62 -16.34
N ALA A 25 -26.72 -28.18 -15.79
CA ALA A 25 -26.75 -27.25 -14.68
C ALA A 25 -25.67 -26.18 -14.82
N LYS A 26 -25.92 -25.00 -14.29
CA LYS A 26 -25.02 -23.84 -14.34
C LYS A 26 -25.07 -23.08 -13.03
N ILE A 27 -23.93 -22.52 -12.65
CA ILE A 27 -23.82 -21.61 -11.51
C ILE A 27 -23.91 -20.18 -12.02
N GLY A 28 -24.81 -19.41 -11.42
CA GLY A 28 -24.93 -17.98 -11.61
C GLY A 28 -24.66 -17.24 -10.31
N PHE A 29 -24.14 -16.03 -10.43
CA PHE A 29 -23.98 -15.12 -9.29
C PHE A 29 -24.91 -13.93 -9.46
N LEU A 30 -25.40 -13.39 -8.35
CA LEU A 30 -26.28 -12.22 -8.34
C LEU A 30 -25.47 -10.93 -8.53
N LYS A 31 -26.14 -9.84 -8.92
CA LYS A 31 -25.51 -8.51 -9.02
C LYS A 31 -24.82 -8.13 -7.71
N PRO A 32 -23.59 -7.56 -7.77
CA PRO A 32 -22.86 -7.08 -8.95
C PRO A 32 -21.91 -8.11 -9.60
N HIS A 33 -22.02 -9.41 -9.31
CA HIS A 33 -21.01 -10.42 -9.65
C HIS A 33 -21.37 -11.33 -10.83
N GLU A 34 -22.35 -10.98 -11.65
CA GLU A 34 -22.93 -11.82 -12.72
C GLU A 34 -21.88 -12.39 -13.70
N ASN A 35 -20.80 -11.65 -13.96
CA ASN A 35 -19.77 -12.04 -14.93
C ASN A 35 -18.62 -12.86 -14.32
N LYS A 36 -18.63 -13.15 -13.01
CA LYS A 36 -17.56 -13.90 -12.35
C LYS A 36 -17.70 -15.40 -12.62
N THR A 37 -16.56 -16.08 -12.74
CA THR A 37 -16.48 -17.55 -12.93
C THR A 37 -16.03 -18.29 -11.66
N TYR A 38 -15.88 -17.58 -10.55
CA TYR A 38 -15.40 -18.10 -9.27
C TYR A 38 -16.16 -17.42 -8.13
N LEU A 39 -16.19 -18.07 -6.97
CA LEU A 39 -16.77 -17.52 -5.75
C LEU A 39 -15.68 -16.84 -4.91
N ALA A 40 -15.81 -15.52 -4.71
CA ALA A 40 -14.94 -14.75 -3.83
C ALA A 40 -15.38 -14.93 -2.38
N VAL A 41 -14.62 -15.71 -1.61
CA VAL A 41 -14.98 -16.05 -0.21
C VAL A 41 -15.04 -14.80 0.67
N GLY A 42 -16.00 -14.72 1.59
CA GLY A 42 -16.24 -13.53 2.43
C GLY A 42 -16.99 -12.38 1.74
N ASN A 43 -16.75 -12.14 0.44
CA ASN A 43 -17.46 -11.10 -0.33
C ASN A 43 -18.83 -11.59 -0.83
N MET A 44 -18.83 -12.76 -1.48
CA MET A 44 -20.01 -13.32 -2.13
C MET A 44 -20.76 -14.25 -1.17
N LYS A 45 -21.98 -13.86 -0.80
CA LYS A 45 -22.80 -14.57 0.20
C LYS A 45 -23.85 -15.50 -0.39
N THR A 46 -24.21 -15.31 -1.65
CA THR A 46 -25.26 -16.09 -2.30
C THR A 46 -24.86 -16.47 -3.71
N LEU A 47 -25.33 -17.63 -4.16
CA LEU A 47 -25.17 -18.11 -5.52
C LEU A 47 -26.43 -18.84 -5.97
N MET A 48 -26.61 -18.92 -7.28
CA MET A 48 -27.79 -19.52 -7.91
C MET A 48 -27.36 -20.77 -8.67
N LEU A 49 -28.00 -21.89 -8.36
CA LEU A 49 -27.88 -23.13 -9.10
C LEU A 49 -29.06 -23.22 -10.08
N ASN A 50 -28.78 -23.06 -11.37
CA ASN A 50 -29.76 -23.24 -12.43
C ASN A 50 -29.67 -24.67 -12.95
N VAL A 51 -30.76 -25.42 -12.83
CA VAL A 51 -30.90 -26.80 -13.30
C VAL A 51 -31.92 -26.82 -14.43
N SER A 52 -31.58 -27.45 -15.54
CA SER A 52 -32.45 -27.66 -16.69
C SER A 52 -32.56 -29.16 -16.92
N LEU A 53 -33.78 -29.68 -16.80
CA LEU A 53 -34.13 -31.07 -17.01
C LEU A 53 -34.89 -31.17 -18.33
N PHE A 54 -34.39 -32.00 -19.25
CA PHE A 54 -35.04 -32.27 -20.53
C PHE A 54 -35.38 -33.75 -20.61
N ASN A 55 -36.60 -34.08 -21.03
CA ASN A 55 -37.00 -35.47 -21.29
C ASN A 55 -36.99 -35.72 -22.80
N ALA A 56 -36.05 -36.53 -23.29
CA ALA A 56 -35.95 -36.91 -24.69
C ALA A 56 -36.68 -38.22 -25.04
N GLY A 57 -37.15 -38.95 -24.02
CA GLY A 57 -37.87 -40.22 -24.15
C GLY A 57 -39.39 -40.06 -24.08
N ASP A 58 -40.07 -41.13 -23.68
CA ASP A 58 -41.51 -41.10 -23.34
C ASP A 58 -41.75 -40.38 -22.00
N ASP A 59 -43.01 -40.12 -21.64
CA ASP A 59 -43.38 -39.45 -20.38
C ASP A 59 -42.67 -40.07 -19.16
N ALA A 60 -42.03 -39.24 -18.32
CA ALA A 60 -41.25 -39.69 -17.17
C ALA A 60 -42.07 -39.60 -15.87
N TYR A 61 -42.33 -40.73 -15.21
CA TYR A 61 -43.15 -40.78 -13.99
C TYR A 61 -42.32 -40.72 -12.72
N GLU A 62 -42.94 -40.17 -11.67
CA GLU A 62 -42.30 -40.00 -10.35
C GLU A 62 -40.88 -39.40 -10.47
N THR A 63 -40.75 -38.38 -11.31
CA THR A 63 -39.45 -37.78 -11.60
C THR A 63 -38.94 -37.03 -10.37
N THR A 64 -37.71 -37.36 -9.95
CA THR A 64 -37.06 -36.79 -8.78
C THR A 64 -35.70 -36.19 -9.13
N LEU A 65 -35.40 -35.05 -8.53
CA LEU A 65 -34.08 -34.41 -8.57
C LEU A 65 -33.42 -34.53 -7.20
N HIS A 66 -32.28 -35.20 -7.17
CA HIS A 66 -31.41 -35.35 -6.01
C HIS A 66 -30.23 -34.38 -6.11
N ILE A 67 -30.23 -33.34 -5.29
CA ILE A 67 -29.16 -32.34 -5.22
C ILE A 67 -28.35 -32.58 -3.96
N LYS A 68 -27.03 -32.76 -4.10
CA LYS A 68 -26.09 -32.87 -2.99
C LYS A 68 -25.23 -31.62 -2.96
N LEU A 69 -25.38 -30.85 -1.89
CA LEU A 69 -24.58 -29.65 -1.63
C LEU A 69 -23.39 -30.00 -0.71
N PRO A 70 -22.19 -29.46 -1.00
CA PRO A 70 -21.03 -29.63 -0.15
C PRO A 70 -21.16 -28.82 1.14
N THR A 71 -20.29 -29.12 2.10
CA THR A 71 -20.21 -28.39 3.37
C THR A 71 -19.99 -26.90 3.14
N GLY A 72 -20.81 -26.07 3.79
CA GLY A 72 -20.73 -24.62 3.73
C GLY A 72 -21.67 -23.96 2.70
N LEU A 73 -22.37 -24.76 1.89
CA LEU A 73 -23.51 -24.31 1.10
C LEU A 73 -24.82 -24.76 1.71
N TYR A 74 -25.76 -23.82 1.87
CA TYR A 74 -27.08 -24.11 2.41
C TYR A 74 -28.18 -23.71 1.43
N PHE A 75 -29.27 -24.47 1.42
CA PHE A 75 -30.43 -24.14 0.61
C PHE A 75 -31.25 -23.02 1.27
N ILE A 76 -31.62 -22.00 0.47
CA ILE A 76 -32.51 -20.92 0.92
C ILE A 76 -33.91 -21.13 0.38
N LYS A 77 -34.07 -21.11 -0.94
CA LYS A 77 -35.37 -21.23 -1.62
C LYS A 77 -35.21 -21.57 -3.10
N ILE A 78 -36.31 -22.01 -3.71
CA ILE A 78 -36.45 -22.12 -5.16
C ILE A 78 -37.05 -20.81 -5.68
N LEU A 79 -36.55 -20.34 -6.82
CA LEU A 79 -37.10 -19.17 -7.50
C LEU A 79 -38.27 -19.61 -8.40
N ASP A 80 -39.31 -18.78 -8.45
CA ASP A 80 -40.49 -18.96 -9.32
C ASP A 80 -41.27 -20.26 -9.07
N LEU A 81 -41.46 -20.62 -7.79
CA LEU A 81 -42.20 -21.81 -7.37
C LEU A 81 -43.70 -21.74 -7.76
N GLU A 82 -44.28 -20.54 -7.84
CA GLU A 82 -45.72 -20.36 -8.09
C GLU A 82 -46.15 -20.85 -9.49
N GLU A 83 -45.23 -20.91 -10.45
CA GLU A 83 -45.49 -21.43 -11.81
C GLU A 83 -45.10 -22.91 -11.97
N LYS A 84 -44.37 -23.49 -11.01
CA LYS A 84 -43.72 -24.80 -11.15
C LYS A 84 -44.15 -25.75 -10.04
N GLN A 85 -44.73 -26.89 -10.41
CA GLN A 85 -45.15 -27.94 -9.48
C GLN A 85 -43.93 -28.74 -8.98
N ILE A 86 -43.13 -28.13 -8.10
CA ILE A 86 -41.92 -28.74 -7.53
C ILE A 86 -42.00 -28.68 -6.01
N ASN A 87 -41.84 -29.84 -5.37
CA ASN A 87 -41.80 -29.96 -3.93
C ASN A 87 -40.49 -30.63 -3.50
N CYS A 88 -39.75 -30.00 -2.58
CA CYS A 88 -38.46 -30.49 -2.14
C CYS A 88 -38.42 -30.77 -0.64
N GLU A 89 -37.91 -31.93 -0.28
CA GLU A 89 -37.54 -32.28 1.08
C GLU A 89 -36.03 -32.04 1.27
N VAL A 90 -35.67 -31.43 2.40
CA VAL A 90 -34.28 -31.10 2.73
C VAL A 90 -33.83 -31.95 3.89
N THR A 91 -32.80 -32.76 3.67
CA THR A 91 -32.16 -33.58 4.69
C THR A 91 -30.73 -33.08 4.92
N ASP A 92 -30.36 -32.84 6.17
CA ASP A 92 -28.98 -32.52 6.56
C ASP A 92 -28.36 -33.73 7.26
N SER A 93 -27.33 -34.30 6.63
CA SER A 93 -26.53 -35.39 7.21
C SER A 93 -25.09 -34.96 7.32
N SER A 94 -24.67 -34.61 8.55
CA SER A 94 -23.28 -34.30 8.88
C SER A 94 -22.65 -33.18 8.02
N GLY A 95 -23.42 -32.16 7.66
CA GLY A 95 -22.93 -30.99 6.91
C GLY A 95 -23.01 -31.15 5.38
N ILE A 96 -23.44 -32.30 4.87
CA ILE A 96 -23.87 -32.47 3.48
C ILE A 96 -25.38 -32.27 3.45
N VAL A 97 -25.82 -31.21 2.77
CA VAL A 97 -27.24 -30.93 2.58
C VAL A 97 -27.71 -31.65 1.32
N LYS A 98 -28.69 -32.54 1.48
CA LYS A 98 -29.35 -33.24 0.39
C LYS A 98 -30.74 -32.63 0.18
N LEU A 99 -31.06 -32.29 -1.06
CA LEU A 99 -32.40 -31.90 -1.45
C LEU A 99 -32.95 -32.98 -2.37
N ASP A 100 -34.10 -33.52 -2.00
CA ASP A 100 -34.85 -34.48 -2.79
C ASP A 100 -36.14 -33.80 -3.28
N CYS A 101 -36.19 -33.49 -4.56
CA CYS A 101 -37.23 -32.67 -5.18
C CYS A 101 -38.07 -33.49 -6.14
N ASN A 102 -39.38 -33.59 -5.90
CA ASN A 102 -40.32 -34.16 -6.85
C ASN A 102 -40.63 -33.12 -7.92
N VAL A 103 -40.48 -33.50 -9.19
CA VAL A 103 -40.63 -32.62 -10.35
C VAL A 103 -41.83 -33.06 -11.16
N GLY A 104 -42.80 -32.14 -11.31
CA GLY A 104 -44.09 -32.46 -11.92
C GLY A 104 -45.01 -33.15 -10.92
N TYR A 105 -46.32 -32.87 -11.01
CA TYR A 105 -47.29 -33.48 -10.10
C TYR A 105 -47.51 -34.97 -10.37
N ILE A 106 -47.34 -35.43 -11.62
CA ILE A 106 -47.60 -36.82 -12.03
C ILE A 106 -46.51 -37.34 -12.99
N TYR A 107 -46.14 -36.56 -14.00
CA TYR A 107 -45.09 -36.92 -14.97
C TYR A 107 -44.47 -35.68 -15.60
N VAL A 108 -43.30 -35.85 -16.23
CA VAL A 108 -42.67 -34.88 -17.12
C VAL A 108 -42.93 -35.31 -18.57
N ASP A 109 -43.60 -34.46 -19.34
CA ASP A 109 -44.02 -34.75 -20.71
C ASP A 109 -42.83 -35.14 -21.62
N HIS A 110 -43.06 -36.02 -22.58
CA HIS A 110 -42.13 -36.27 -23.68
C HIS A 110 -41.71 -34.96 -24.39
N LEU A 111 -40.42 -34.85 -24.75
CA LEU A 111 -39.83 -33.69 -25.42
C LEU A 111 -40.04 -32.35 -24.72
N SER A 112 -40.26 -32.35 -23.40
CA SER A 112 -40.44 -31.15 -22.59
C SER A 112 -39.17 -30.79 -21.80
N ARG A 113 -39.08 -29.50 -21.44
CA ARG A 113 -37.98 -28.96 -20.64
C ARG A 113 -38.52 -28.23 -19.43
N ILE A 114 -37.89 -28.47 -18.28
CA ILE A 114 -38.17 -27.81 -17.01
C ILE A 114 -36.89 -27.15 -16.52
N ASP A 115 -36.93 -25.83 -16.37
CA ASP A 115 -35.82 -25.04 -15.82
C ASP A 115 -36.16 -24.64 -14.38
N VAL A 116 -35.23 -24.82 -13.44
CA VAL A 116 -35.43 -24.56 -12.01
C VAL A 116 -34.19 -23.88 -11.44
N SER A 117 -34.40 -22.84 -10.64
CA SER A 117 -33.30 -22.08 -10.03
C SER A 117 -33.36 -22.18 -8.52
N PHE A 118 -32.29 -22.69 -7.93
CA PHE A 118 -32.14 -22.82 -6.48
C PHE A 118 -31.22 -21.71 -5.96
N LEU A 119 -31.71 -20.93 -5.00
CA LEU A 119 -30.91 -19.92 -4.31
C LEU A 119 -30.21 -20.57 -3.12
N LEU A 120 -28.88 -20.45 -3.09
CA LEU A 120 -28.02 -21.07 -2.08
C LEU A 120 -27.27 -19.99 -1.28
N ASP A 121 -27.11 -20.22 0.02
CA ASP A 121 -26.30 -19.43 0.93
C ASP A 121 -24.87 -19.96 0.96
N ALA A 122 -23.91 -19.06 0.79
CA ALA A 122 -22.47 -19.28 0.81
C ALA A 122 -21.79 -18.48 1.93
N SER A 123 -22.55 -17.83 2.81
CA SER A 123 -22.04 -16.92 3.86
C SER A 123 -21.09 -17.59 4.86
N SER A 124 -21.17 -18.91 5.03
CA SER A 124 -20.29 -19.65 5.92
C SER A 124 -18.89 -19.90 5.34
N LEU A 125 -18.71 -19.70 4.02
CA LEU A 125 -17.46 -19.92 3.31
C LEU A 125 -16.49 -18.78 3.58
N SER A 126 -15.52 -19.05 4.45
CA SER A 126 -14.43 -18.13 4.81
C SER A 126 -13.07 -18.53 4.23
N ARG A 127 -12.95 -19.76 3.73
CA ARG A 127 -11.71 -20.35 3.22
C ARG A 127 -11.90 -20.88 1.80
N ALA A 128 -10.88 -20.68 0.97
CA ALA A 128 -10.78 -21.15 -0.40
C ALA A 128 -9.65 -22.20 -0.52
N GLU A 129 -9.71 -23.26 0.29
CA GLU A 129 -8.72 -24.34 0.29
C GLU A 129 -9.02 -25.44 -0.75
N GLU A 130 -10.30 -25.64 -1.08
CA GLU A 130 -10.77 -26.62 -2.06
C GLU A 130 -11.91 -26.01 -2.87
N ASP A 131 -12.10 -26.51 -4.10
CA ASP A 131 -13.22 -26.12 -4.93
C ASP A 131 -14.48 -26.86 -4.48
N LEU A 132 -15.64 -26.21 -4.58
CA LEU A 132 -16.90 -26.81 -4.15
C LEU A 132 -17.49 -27.64 -5.29
N ASN A 133 -17.95 -28.85 -4.96
CA ASN A 133 -18.60 -29.73 -5.93
C ASN A 133 -20.08 -29.91 -5.56
N ILE A 134 -20.97 -29.41 -6.41
CA ILE A 134 -22.41 -29.67 -6.32
C ILE A 134 -22.75 -30.81 -7.27
N THR A 135 -23.44 -31.84 -6.79
CA THR A 135 -23.88 -32.95 -7.64
C THR A 135 -25.39 -32.94 -7.76
N VAL A 136 -25.90 -32.99 -8.98
CA VAL A 136 -27.32 -33.09 -9.31
C VAL A 136 -27.54 -34.39 -10.06
N HIS A 137 -28.54 -35.16 -9.63
CA HIS A 137 -28.92 -36.43 -10.24
C HIS A 137 -30.44 -36.45 -10.45
N ALA A 138 -30.88 -36.83 -11.63
CA ALA A 138 -32.30 -37.04 -11.94
C ALA A 138 -32.59 -38.53 -11.98
N ALA A 139 -33.76 -38.94 -11.49
CA ALA A 139 -34.24 -40.31 -11.57
C ALA A 139 -35.75 -40.32 -11.84
N CYS A 140 -36.26 -41.39 -12.45
CA CYS A 140 -37.69 -41.61 -12.66
C CYS A 140 -38.00 -43.10 -12.55
N GLU A 141 -39.27 -43.46 -12.36
CA GLU A 141 -39.68 -44.86 -12.15
C GLU A 141 -39.50 -45.72 -13.41
N ASN A 142 -39.81 -45.14 -14.58
CA ASN A 142 -39.73 -45.81 -15.89
C ASN A 142 -38.41 -45.54 -16.62
N GLU A 143 -37.32 -45.37 -15.87
CA GLU A 143 -35.98 -45.26 -16.44
C GLU A 143 -35.59 -46.62 -17.06
N GLY A 144 -35.22 -46.62 -18.34
CA GLY A 144 -34.77 -47.84 -19.01
C GLY A 144 -33.39 -48.29 -18.52
N GLU A 145 -33.04 -49.58 -18.72
CA GLU A 145 -31.67 -50.09 -18.56
C GLU A 145 -30.73 -49.58 -19.68
N MET A 146 -30.76 -48.27 -19.99
CA MET A 146 -29.82 -47.68 -20.94
C MET A 146 -28.49 -47.38 -20.26
N ASP A 147 -27.43 -47.91 -20.87
CA ASP A 147 -26.03 -47.91 -20.45
C ASP A 147 -25.34 -46.52 -20.42
N ASP A 148 -26.12 -45.42 -20.42
CA ASP A 148 -25.66 -44.03 -20.51
C ASP A 148 -26.09 -43.17 -19.29
N LEU A 149 -25.98 -43.72 -18.08
CA LEU A 149 -26.22 -43.07 -16.76
C LEU A 149 -25.42 -41.76 -16.49
N LYS A 150 -24.65 -41.26 -17.47
CA LYS A 150 -23.92 -39.99 -17.37
C LYS A 150 -24.79 -38.78 -17.71
N SER A 151 -25.83 -38.89 -18.54
CA SER A 151 -26.72 -37.76 -18.87
C SER A 151 -27.61 -37.35 -17.70
N ASN A 152 -27.97 -38.32 -16.84
CA ASN A 152 -28.82 -38.13 -15.66
C ASN A 152 -28.07 -37.58 -14.45
N LYS A 153 -26.78 -37.27 -14.59
CA LYS A 153 -25.96 -36.76 -13.50
C LYS A 153 -25.00 -35.69 -13.96
N VAL A 154 -25.02 -34.55 -13.28
CA VAL A 154 -24.07 -33.46 -13.48
C VAL A 154 -23.40 -33.08 -12.17
N THR A 155 -22.07 -32.92 -12.21
CA THR A 155 -21.29 -32.38 -11.09
C THR A 155 -20.69 -31.06 -11.51
N LEU A 156 -21.00 -30.00 -10.77
CA LEU A 156 -20.52 -28.65 -10.99
C LEU A 156 -19.42 -28.31 -9.99
N ALA A 157 -18.24 -27.96 -10.50
CA ALA A 157 -17.14 -27.42 -9.71
C ALA A 157 -17.23 -25.89 -9.64
N ILE A 158 -17.16 -25.33 -8.44
CA ILE A 158 -17.14 -23.89 -8.18
C ILE A 158 -15.77 -23.54 -7.62
N PRO A 159 -14.92 -22.86 -8.41
CA PRO A 159 -13.61 -22.42 -7.94
C PRO A 159 -13.77 -21.40 -6.82
N LEU A 160 -13.09 -21.63 -5.69
CA LEU A 160 -13.03 -20.66 -4.59
C LEU A 160 -11.77 -19.81 -4.70
N LYS A 161 -11.90 -18.50 -4.49
CA LYS A 161 -10.76 -17.57 -4.49
C LYS A 161 -10.86 -16.51 -3.39
N TYR A 162 -9.71 -16.07 -2.90
CA TYR A 162 -9.56 -14.93 -2.00
C TYR A 162 -9.39 -13.66 -2.82
N GLU A 163 -10.27 -12.67 -2.65
CA GLU A 163 -10.12 -11.33 -3.19
C GLU A 163 -9.49 -10.42 -2.14
N VAL A 164 -8.18 -10.25 -2.25
CA VAL A 164 -7.37 -9.55 -1.25
C VAL A 164 -7.17 -8.10 -1.66
N MET A 165 -7.47 -7.18 -0.75
CA MET A 165 -7.18 -5.75 -0.89
C MET A 165 -6.36 -5.32 0.32
N LEU A 166 -5.14 -4.84 0.07
CA LEU A 166 -4.24 -4.37 1.11
C LEU A 166 -4.06 -2.87 0.96
N ALA A 167 -4.16 -2.16 2.07
CA ALA A 167 -3.82 -0.75 2.15
C ALA A 167 -2.59 -0.57 3.05
N VAL A 168 -1.67 0.29 2.62
CA VAL A 168 -0.47 0.62 3.40
C VAL A 168 -0.45 2.11 3.71
N HIS A 169 -0.20 2.43 4.97
CA HIS A 169 0.01 3.80 5.43
C HIS A 169 1.34 3.87 6.17
N GLY A 170 2.19 4.84 5.81
CA GLY A 170 3.49 5.02 6.43
C GLY A 170 3.68 6.46 6.90
N PHE A 171 4.43 6.63 7.98
CA PHE A 171 4.90 7.94 8.42
C PHE A 171 6.28 7.84 9.08
N VAL A 172 6.94 8.99 9.20
CA VAL A 172 8.25 9.11 9.84
C VAL A 172 8.21 10.20 10.89
N SER A 173 8.86 9.96 12.03
CA SER A 173 9.02 10.92 13.11
C SER A 173 10.48 10.95 13.58
N PRO A 174 11.17 12.10 13.52
CA PRO A 174 10.75 13.37 12.92
C PRO A 174 10.70 13.32 11.38
N THR A 175 9.96 14.24 10.73
CA THR A 175 9.90 14.33 9.25
C THR A 175 11.14 14.93 8.61
N SER A 176 11.96 15.59 9.41
CA SER A 176 13.23 16.15 8.98
C SER A 176 14.28 16.05 10.09
N PHE A 177 15.55 15.93 9.72
CA PHE A 177 16.68 15.96 10.64
C PHE A 177 17.74 16.93 10.12
N VAL A 178 18.61 17.41 11.01
CA VAL A 178 19.73 18.28 10.64
C VAL A 178 21.05 17.50 10.75
N TYR A 179 21.88 17.57 9.70
CA TYR A 179 23.20 16.94 9.67
C TYR A 179 24.29 17.95 9.27
N GLY A 180 25.49 17.81 9.81
CA GLY A 180 26.56 18.80 9.65
C GLY A 180 27.07 19.27 11.01
N SER A 181 28.35 19.05 11.32
CA SER A 181 28.94 19.54 12.57
C SER A 181 29.11 21.06 12.59
N ALA A 182 28.86 21.69 13.75
CA ALA A 182 29.20 23.08 14.02
C ALA A 182 30.68 23.27 14.39
N GLU A 183 31.38 22.21 14.85
CA GLU A 183 32.75 22.26 15.35
C GLU A 183 33.68 21.22 14.68
N GLU A 184 34.93 21.61 14.40
CA GLU A 184 35.88 20.84 13.58
C GLU A 184 36.51 19.62 14.27
N ASN A 185 36.37 19.49 15.59
CA ASN A 185 37.15 18.52 16.39
C ASN A 185 36.30 17.59 17.27
N GLU A 186 34.97 17.58 17.10
CA GLU A 186 34.18 16.52 17.74
C GLU A 186 34.35 15.22 16.96
N PRO A 187 34.67 14.09 17.63
CA PRO A 187 34.64 12.80 16.96
C PRO A 187 33.24 12.63 16.36
N GLY A 188 33.16 12.11 15.13
CA GLY A 188 31.89 11.85 14.46
C GLY A 188 31.06 10.86 15.26
N THR A 189 30.28 11.36 16.21
CA THR A 189 29.29 10.58 16.93
C THR A 189 28.10 10.35 16.01
N CYS A 190 27.37 9.27 16.25
CA CYS A 190 26.11 9.07 15.54
C CYS A 190 25.14 10.22 15.85
N MET A 191 24.18 10.44 14.97
CA MET A 191 23.14 11.44 15.23
C MET A 191 22.38 11.11 16.51
N ALA A 192 22.25 12.09 17.42
CA ALA A 192 21.46 11.92 18.64
C ALA A 192 19.95 11.81 18.35
N GLU A 193 19.49 12.48 17.30
CA GLU A 193 18.11 12.41 16.82
C GLU A 193 17.93 11.13 15.99
N LYS A 194 17.03 10.27 16.45
CA LYS A 194 16.69 8.99 15.82
C LYS A 194 15.46 9.16 14.95
N MET A 195 15.43 8.45 13.82
CA MET A 195 14.29 8.46 12.89
C MET A 195 13.47 7.20 13.08
N ASN A 196 12.23 7.37 13.51
CA ASN A 196 11.29 6.28 13.70
C ASN A 196 10.36 6.23 12.48
N LEU A 197 10.46 5.14 11.72
CA LEU A 197 9.57 4.84 10.61
C LEU A 197 8.48 3.89 11.10
N THR A 198 7.22 4.24 10.86
CA THR A 198 6.09 3.38 11.20
C THR A 198 5.27 3.11 9.95
N PHE A 199 5.00 1.83 9.69
CA PHE A 199 4.14 1.39 8.59
C PHE A 199 3.00 0.54 9.13
N HIS A 200 1.79 0.88 8.72
CA HIS A 200 0.56 0.18 9.02
C HIS A 200 0.05 -0.49 7.75
N VAL A 201 -0.22 -1.79 7.82
CA VAL A 201 -0.77 -2.58 6.73
C VAL A 201 -2.13 -3.10 7.18
N ILE A 202 -3.16 -2.86 6.37
CA ILE A 202 -4.55 -3.18 6.67
C ILE A 202 -5.12 -4.01 5.53
N ASN A 203 -5.81 -5.12 5.86
CA ASN A 203 -6.60 -5.85 4.87
C ASN A 203 -7.97 -5.20 4.78
N THR A 204 -8.18 -4.35 3.77
CA THR A 204 -9.44 -3.65 3.53
C THR A 204 -10.44 -4.49 2.74
N GLY A 205 -10.01 -5.64 2.22
CA GLY A 205 -10.83 -6.56 1.44
C GLY A 205 -11.76 -7.40 2.31
N TYR A 206 -12.88 -7.84 1.74
CA TYR A 206 -13.85 -8.72 2.42
C TYR A 206 -13.32 -10.15 2.62
N SER A 207 -12.40 -10.60 1.78
CA SER A 207 -11.74 -11.90 1.95
C SER A 207 -10.60 -11.80 2.97
N MET A 208 -10.39 -12.88 3.70
CA MET A 208 -9.15 -13.08 4.45
C MET A 208 -7.97 -13.25 3.48
N ALA A 209 -6.81 -12.68 3.82
CA ALA A 209 -5.57 -12.84 3.07
C ALA A 209 -4.70 -13.94 3.70
N PRO A 210 -4.39 -15.04 2.98
CA PRO A 210 -3.81 -16.23 3.60
C PRO A 210 -2.36 -16.05 4.03
N ASN A 211 -1.57 -15.28 3.29
CA ASN A 211 -0.18 -14.99 3.62
C ASN A 211 0.20 -13.61 3.06
N VAL A 212 0.42 -12.64 3.95
CA VAL A 212 0.72 -11.25 3.62
C VAL A 212 2.13 -10.91 4.07
N SER A 213 2.87 -10.25 3.19
CA SER A 213 4.18 -9.68 3.49
C SER A 213 4.23 -8.20 3.11
N VAL A 214 5.13 -7.47 3.74
CA VAL A 214 5.46 -6.09 3.40
C VAL A 214 6.96 -5.95 3.15
N GLU A 215 7.31 -5.28 2.06
CA GLU A 215 8.67 -4.92 1.69
C GLU A 215 8.86 -3.41 1.88
N ILE A 216 9.81 -3.00 2.73
CA ILE A 216 10.15 -1.59 2.99
C ILE A 216 11.56 -1.33 2.47
N MET A 217 11.68 -0.39 1.53
CA MET A 217 12.94 0.01 0.93
C MET A 217 13.33 1.42 1.37
N VAL A 218 14.50 1.54 2.00
CA VAL A 218 15.08 2.80 2.49
C VAL A 218 16.38 3.09 1.73
N PRO A 219 16.53 4.25 1.06
CA PRO A 219 17.80 4.60 0.42
C PRO A 219 18.90 4.75 1.47
N ASN A 220 19.98 3.97 1.35
CA ASN A 220 20.97 3.87 2.42
C ASN A 220 22.42 4.02 1.92
N SER A 221 22.66 4.45 0.69
CA SER A 221 24.00 4.77 0.19
C SER A 221 23.95 5.71 -1.01
N PHE A 222 25.05 6.43 -1.25
CA PHE A 222 25.16 7.31 -2.42
C PHE A 222 25.88 6.60 -3.55
N ILE A 223 25.27 6.49 -4.73
CA ILE A 223 25.97 5.96 -5.91
C ILE A 223 27.16 6.86 -6.25
N PRO A 224 28.38 6.32 -6.47
CA PRO A 224 28.77 4.91 -6.57
C PRO A 224 29.37 4.29 -5.27
N GLN A 225 29.30 4.99 -4.15
CA GLN A 225 29.82 4.54 -2.87
C GLN A 225 28.88 3.54 -2.17
N THR A 226 29.45 2.62 -1.39
CA THR A 226 28.71 1.60 -0.63
C THR A 226 28.56 1.92 0.86
N ASN A 227 29.05 3.08 1.29
CA ASN A 227 28.99 3.51 2.68
C ASN A 227 27.51 3.70 3.10
N LYS A 228 27.11 2.99 4.16
CA LYS A 228 25.74 3.06 4.67
C LYS A 228 25.46 4.41 5.33
N LEU A 229 24.32 5.03 5.06
CA LEU A 229 23.93 6.35 5.57
C LEU A 229 23.31 6.30 6.96
N PHE A 230 22.59 5.22 7.24
CA PHE A 230 21.89 5.00 8.50
C PHE A 230 22.44 3.75 9.18
N ASN A 231 22.34 3.68 10.50
CA ASN A 231 22.44 2.46 11.30
C ASN A 231 21.03 1.97 11.63
N ILE A 232 20.87 0.66 11.76
CA ILE A 232 19.64 0.03 12.23
C ILE A 232 19.77 -0.15 13.74
N LEU A 233 18.90 0.49 14.51
CA LEU A 233 18.90 0.35 15.97
C LEU A 233 17.93 -0.74 16.41
N ASP A 234 16.71 -0.72 15.88
CA ASP A 234 15.67 -1.65 16.26
C ASP A 234 14.63 -1.83 15.14
N VAL A 235 14.04 -3.01 15.07
CA VAL A 235 12.96 -3.36 14.14
C VAL A 235 11.93 -4.18 14.90
N GLN A 236 10.76 -3.59 15.13
CA GLN A 236 9.66 -4.24 15.85
C GLN A 236 8.46 -4.43 14.92
N THR A 237 7.81 -5.59 15.01
CA THR A 237 6.57 -5.88 14.29
C THR A 237 5.49 -6.34 15.27
N THR A 238 4.23 -5.96 15.03
CA THR A 238 3.12 -6.43 15.86
C THR A 238 2.75 -7.88 15.58
N MET A 239 3.03 -8.36 14.37
CA MET A 239 2.71 -9.71 13.92
C MET A 239 3.85 -10.27 13.06
N GLY A 240 4.13 -11.57 13.22
CA GLY A 240 5.11 -12.28 12.40
C GLY A 240 6.56 -11.82 12.61
N GLU A 241 7.38 -11.94 11.57
CA GLU A 241 8.85 -11.72 11.65
C GLU A 241 9.38 -10.88 10.49
N CYS A 242 10.37 -10.05 10.76
CA CYS A 242 11.07 -9.21 9.77
C CYS A 242 12.47 -9.74 9.49
N ARG A 243 12.84 -9.78 8.21
CA ARG A 243 14.18 -10.13 7.72
C ARG A 243 14.82 -8.91 7.07
N PHE A 244 16.05 -8.63 7.44
CA PHE A 244 16.84 -7.51 6.92
C PHE A 244 18.33 -7.83 6.98
N GLU A 245 19.12 -7.17 6.14
CA GLU A 245 20.57 -7.30 6.16
C GLU A 245 21.14 -6.43 7.28
N ASN A 246 21.74 -7.07 8.28
CA ASN A 246 22.45 -6.38 9.34
C ASN A 246 23.91 -6.11 8.93
N TYR A 247 24.42 -4.94 9.27
CA TYR A 247 25.79 -4.51 9.00
C TYR A 247 26.38 -3.80 10.21
N GLU A 248 27.70 -3.73 10.27
CA GLU A 248 28.40 -3.17 11.43
C GLU A 248 28.13 -1.66 11.58
N SER A 249 27.58 -1.28 12.73
CA SER A 249 27.18 0.08 13.08
C SER A 249 28.34 0.89 13.67
N ASN A 250 29.27 1.33 12.81
CA ASN A 250 30.39 2.17 13.23
C ASN A 250 30.21 3.63 12.79
N CYS A 251 30.07 4.54 13.76
CA CYS A 251 30.05 5.99 13.50
C CYS A 251 31.43 6.64 13.66
N VAL A 252 32.37 5.99 14.36
CA VAL A 252 33.70 6.55 14.64
C VAL A 252 34.47 6.68 13.33
N SER A 253 34.72 7.92 12.92
CA SER A 253 35.59 8.26 11.80
C SER A 253 36.66 9.24 12.30
N GLU A 254 37.86 8.74 12.56
CA GLU A 254 39.04 9.58 12.76
C GLU A 254 39.52 10.07 11.40
N GLN A 255 39.09 11.26 10.97
CA GLN A 255 39.60 11.85 9.74
C GLN A 255 40.23 13.21 9.99
N GLN A 256 41.56 13.22 10.16
CA GLN A 256 42.37 14.44 10.07
C GLN A 256 42.32 14.97 8.64
N LYS A 257 41.58 16.07 8.42
CA LYS A 257 41.48 16.74 7.12
C LYS A 257 42.74 17.59 6.86
N GLY A 258 43.38 17.38 5.71
CA GLY A 258 44.53 18.17 5.26
C GLY A 258 44.14 19.52 4.63
N ALA A 259 45.10 20.44 4.51
CA ALA A 259 44.88 21.84 4.06
C ALA A 259 44.38 22.02 2.60
N LEU A 260 44.38 20.97 1.77
CA LEU A 260 43.82 21.00 0.42
C LEU A 260 42.29 20.77 0.42
N GLU A 261 41.78 20.00 1.38
CA GLU A 261 40.35 19.75 1.56
C GLU A 261 39.62 21.00 2.08
N THR A 262 40.30 21.85 2.85
CA THR A 262 39.72 23.10 3.39
C THR A 262 39.42 24.16 2.33
N LEU A 263 40.18 24.22 1.22
CA LEU A 263 39.86 25.12 0.10
C LEU A 263 38.65 24.61 -0.71
N LYS A 264 38.48 23.28 -0.80
CA LYS A 264 37.34 22.65 -1.48
C LYS A 264 36.04 22.82 -0.68
N ASP A 265 36.12 22.78 0.65
CA ASP A 265 35.00 23.08 1.56
C ASP A 265 34.42 24.50 1.36
N ILE A 266 35.27 25.49 1.06
CA ILE A 266 34.84 26.89 0.82
C ILE A 266 33.99 27.02 -0.45
N PHE A 267 34.44 26.41 -1.56
CA PHE A 267 33.69 26.43 -2.82
C PHE A 267 32.37 25.66 -2.69
N ARG A 268 32.40 24.51 -2.01
CA ARG A 268 31.21 23.70 -1.72
C ARG A 268 30.15 24.48 -0.96
N PHE A 269 30.53 25.18 0.11
CA PHE A 269 29.61 25.99 0.92
C PHE A 269 28.86 27.05 0.10
N LEU A 270 29.56 27.72 -0.82
CA LEU A 270 28.96 28.75 -1.68
C LEU A 270 28.10 28.17 -2.82
N SER A 271 28.22 26.88 -3.12
CA SER A 271 27.53 26.19 -4.22
C SER A 271 26.27 25.39 -3.80
N LYS A 272 25.99 25.25 -2.51
CA LYS A 272 24.89 24.40 -1.99
C LYS A 272 23.51 25.05 -2.19
N THR A 273 22.96 25.03 -3.40
CA THR A 273 21.57 25.46 -3.67
C THR A 273 20.61 24.30 -3.96
N ASP A 274 21.16 23.16 -4.38
CA ASP A 274 20.33 22.08 -4.92
C ASP A 274 19.84 21.13 -3.83
N LYS A 275 18.69 20.50 -4.09
CA LYS A 275 18.11 19.42 -3.28
C LYS A 275 18.22 18.12 -4.06
N ARG A 276 18.72 17.05 -3.43
CA ARG A 276 18.84 15.73 -4.08
C ARG A 276 17.78 14.78 -3.57
N LEU A 277 17.03 14.16 -4.49
CA LEU A 277 16.11 13.07 -4.19
C LEU A 277 16.85 11.73 -4.29
N LEU A 278 16.70 10.90 -3.27
CA LEU A 278 17.17 9.53 -3.18
C LEU A 278 15.94 8.63 -3.10
N TYR A 279 15.88 7.64 -3.99
CA TYR A 279 14.78 6.68 -4.06
C TYR A 279 15.35 5.31 -4.39
N CYS A 280 14.61 4.26 -4.05
CA CYS A 280 14.99 2.88 -4.30
C CYS A 280 14.34 2.33 -5.56
N MET A 281 15.15 1.70 -6.41
CA MET A 281 14.65 0.86 -7.50
C MET A 281 14.44 -0.58 -7.03
N LYS A 282 13.67 -1.36 -7.79
CA LYS A 282 13.46 -2.78 -7.48
C LYS A 282 14.79 -3.53 -7.60
N ALA A 283 15.15 -4.28 -6.56
CA ALA A 283 16.43 -4.99 -6.43
C ALA A 283 17.67 -4.08 -6.47
N ASP A 284 17.59 -2.89 -5.84
CA ASP A 284 18.72 -1.97 -5.71
C ASP A 284 19.64 -2.35 -4.52
N PRO A 285 20.92 -2.68 -4.75
CA PRO A 285 21.87 -3.02 -3.68
C PRO A 285 22.21 -1.82 -2.77
N ASN A 286 21.89 -0.59 -3.19
CA ASN A 286 22.16 0.62 -2.45
C ASN A 286 21.08 0.92 -1.39
N CYS A 287 19.99 0.15 -1.42
CA CYS A 287 18.86 0.29 -0.53
C CYS A 287 18.91 -0.74 0.60
N LEU A 288 18.46 -0.30 1.77
CA LEU A 288 18.17 -1.19 2.87
C LEU A 288 16.76 -1.75 2.69
N ASN A 289 16.65 -3.08 2.66
CA ASN A 289 15.39 -3.78 2.48
C ASN A 289 14.97 -4.48 3.77
N PHE A 290 13.74 -4.22 4.21
CA PHE A 290 13.08 -4.96 5.29
C PHE A 290 11.92 -5.76 4.71
N LEU A 291 11.98 -7.08 4.84
CA LEU A 291 10.91 -7.98 4.43
C LEU A 291 10.24 -8.56 5.67
N CYS A 292 9.03 -8.09 5.98
CA CYS A 292 8.25 -8.57 7.12
C CYS A 292 7.11 -9.46 6.64
N ASN A 293 7.03 -10.67 7.19
CA ASN A 293 5.96 -11.61 6.91
C ASN A 293 4.96 -11.60 8.07
N PHE A 294 3.71 -11.22 7.80
CA PHE A 294 2.62 -11.18 8.79
C PHE A 294 1.79 -12.46 8.82
N GLY A 295 1.92 -13.32 7.81
CA GLY A 295 1.14 -14.53 7.65
C GLY A 295 -0.33 -14.23 7.33
N LYS A 296 -1.23 -14.98 7.98
CA LYS A 296 -2.68 -14.89 7.75
C LYS A 296 -3.26 -13.61 8.33
N MET A 297 -4.05 -12.89 7.54
CA MET A 297 -4.64 -11.61 7.92
C MET A 297 -6.14 -11.55 7.58
N GLU A 298 -6.99 -11.45 8.60
CA GLU A 298 -8.45 -11.38 8.42
C GLU A 298 -8.90 -10.02 7.86
N SER A 299 -10.11 -9.98 7.31
CA SER A 299 -10.74 -8.74 6.83
C SER A 299 -10.79 -7.70 7.96
N GLY A 300 -10.32 -6.49 7.69
CA GLY A 300 -10.30 -5.37 8.63
C GLY A 300 -9.23 -5.43 9.71
N LYS A 301 -8.36 -6.46 9.71
CA LYS A 301 -7.21 -6.51 10.64
C LYS A 301 -6.09 -5.59 10.17
N GLU A 302 -5.24 -5.21 11.10
CA GLU A 302 -4.11 -4.32 10.91
C GLU A 302 -2.85 -4.93 11.55
N ALA A 303 -1.72 -4.83 10.86
CA ALA A 303 -0.39 -5.15 11.34
C ALA A 303 0.54 -3.95 11.12
N SER A 304 1.55 -3.78 11.97
CA SER A 304 2.47 -2.65 11.85
C SER A 304 3.92 -3.00 12.09
N VAL A 305 4.80 -2.27 11.39
CA VAL A 305 6.25 -2.37 11.47
C VAL A 305 6.81 -1.03 11.93
N HIS A 306 7.67 -1.07 12.95
CA HIS A 306 8.38 0.07 13.49
C HIS A 306 9.87 -0.14 13.26
N VAL A 307 10.51 0.75 12.52
CA VAL A 307 11.95 0.72 12.23
C VAL A 307 12.58 1.96 12.84
N GLN A 308 13.58 1.76 13.69
CA GLN A 308 14.36 2.85 14.28
C GLN A 308 15.73 2.94 13.60
N LEU A 309 15.97 4.09 12.98
CA LEU A 309 17.20 4.40 12.28
C LEU A 309 17.98 5.51 12.99
N GLU A 310 19.29 5.48 12.82
CA GLU A 310 20.21 6.49 13.33
C GLU A 310 21.13 6.96 12.20
N GLY A 311 21.23 8.27 11.98
CA GLY A 311 22.04 8.82 10.89
C GLY A 311 23.55 8.78 11.18
N ARG A 312 24.36 8.65 10.12
CA ARG A 312 25.83 8.75 10.14
C ARG A 312 26.28 10.08 9.51
N PRO A 313 26.57 11.12 10.32
CA PRO A 313 26.86 12.46 9.80
C PRO A 313 28.04 12.52 8.82
N SER A 314 29.11 11.77 9.10
CA SER A 314 30.32 11.75 8.28
C SER A 314 30.08 11.30 6.85
N ILE A 315 29.13 10.39 6.63
CA ILE A 315 28.77 9.91 5.28
C ILE A 315 27.78 10.88 4.64
N LEU A 316 26.78 11.37 5.38
CA LEU A 316 25.80 12.35 4.89
C LEU A 316 26.45 13.67 4.43
N GLU A 317 27.53 14.09 5.10
CA GLU A 317 28.32 15.27 4.73
C GLU A 317 29.16 15.11 3.45
N MET A 318 29.32 13.87 2.93
CA MET A 318 30.03 13.65 1.67
C MET A 318 29.29 14.21 0.46
N ASP A 319 27.97 14.38 0.58
CA ASP A 319 27.14 14.96 -0.48
C ASP A 319 27.20 16.50 -0.45
N GLU A 320 27.26 17.08 -1.65
CA GLU A 320 27.46 18.51 -1.84
C GLU A 320 26.14 19.31 -1.81
N THR A 321 24.97 18.65 -1.67
CA THR A 321 23.67 19.33 -1.70
C THR A 321 23.29 20.02 -0.39
N SER A 322 22.33 20.94 -0.49
CA SER A 322 21.80 21.70 0.64
C SER A 322 20.80 20.90 1.48
N ALA A 323 20.09 19.97 0.83
CA ALA A 323 19.15 19.07 1.47
C ALA A 323 19.04 17.76 0.70
N LEU A 324 18.96 16.67 1.46
CA LEU A 324 18.71 15.32 0.97
C LEU A 324 17.26 14.96 1.23
N LYS A 325 16.57 14.47 0.21
CA LYS A 325 15.21 13.95 0.31
C LYS A 325 15.27 12.45 0.12
N PHE A 326 14.85 11.70 1.13
CA PHE A 326 14.78 10.25 1.10
C PHE A 326 13.33 9.83 0.86
N GLU A 327 13.08 9.23 -0.29
CA GLU A 327 11.81 8.59 -0.59
C GLU A 327 11.88 7.13 -0.17
N ILE A 328 11.16 6.82 0.91
CA ILE A 328 11.05 5.49 1.48
C ILE A 328 9.77 4.87 0.95
N ARG A 329 9.87 3.66 0.40
CA ARG A 329 8.75 2.97 -0.22
C ARG A 329 8.43 1.70 0.55
N ALA A 330 7.19 1.54 0.99
CA ALA A 330 6.68 0.29 1.54
C ALA A 330 5.63 -0.30 0.59
N THR A 331 5.74 -1.58 0.28
CA THR A 331 4.81 -2.30 -0.59
C THR A 331 4.31 -3.56 0.12
N ALA A 332 3.01 -3.65 0.38
CA ALA A 332 2.39 -4.85 0.89
C ALA A 332 1.89 -5.71 -0.27
N PHE A 333 2.04 -7.03 -0.14
CA PHE A 333 1.58 -7.97 -1.15
C PHE A 333 1.22 -9.31 -0.51
N PRO A 334 0.22 -10.02 -1.07
CA PRO A 334 0.02 -11.41 -0.74
C PRO A 334 1.08 -12.28 -1.42
N GLU A 335 1.47 -13.40 -0.80
CA GLU A 335 2.34 -14.37 -1.47
C GLU A 335 1.67 -14.93 -2.73
N PRO A 336 2.44 -15.19 -3.83
CA PRO A 336 1.88 -15.73 -5.06
C PRO A 336 1.14 -17.06 -4.84
N ASN A 337 -0.17 -17.05 -5.08
CA ASN A 337 -1.02 -18.23 -4.94
C ASN A 337 -2.12 -18.19 -6.01
N PRO A 338 -2.38 -19.29 -6.75
CA PRO A 338 -3.39 -19.32 -7.82
C PRO A 338 -4.82 -19.05 -7.35
N ARG A 339 -5.09 -19.19 -6.05
CA ARG A 339 -6.39 -18.93 -5.41
C ARG A 339 -6.49 -17.52 -4.82
N VAL A 340 -5.45 -16.71 -4.91
CA VAL A 340 -5.47 -15.32 -4.46
C VAL A 340 -5.56 -14.40 -5.67
N ILE A 341 -6.50 -13.46 -5.61
CA ILE A 341 -6.64 -12.37 -6.57
C ILE A 341 -6.40 -11.08 -5.79
N GLU A 342 -5.31 -10.40 -6.15
CA GLU A 342 -5.02 -9.08 -5.62
C GLU A 342 -5.86 -8.03 -6.36
N LEU A 343 -6.61 -7.24 -5.59
CA LEU A 343 -7.40 -6.11 -6.05
C LEU A 343 -6.74 -4.81 -5.57
N ASN A 344 -6.93 -3.71 -6.31
CA ASN A 344 -6.42 -2.37 -5.99
C ASN A 344 -4.91 -2.31 -5.69
N LYS A 345 -4.08 -2.44 -6.73
CA LYS A 345 -2.61 -2.39 -6.64
C LYS A 345 -2.00 -1.01 -6.36
N ASP A 346 -2.82 0.04 -6.22
CA ASP A 346 -2.31 1.38 -5.98
C ASP A 346 -2.29 1.72 -4.47
N GLU A 347 -3.21 1.16 -3.69
CA GLU A 347 -3.31 1.42 -2.25
C GLU A 347 -2.37 0.53 -1.40
N ASN A 348 -1.80 -0.51 -2.01
CA ASN A 348 -0.86 -1.41 -1.36
C ASN A 348 0.57 -0.83 -1.26
N VAL A 349 0.79 0.40 -1.76
CA VAL A 349 2.07 1.11 -1.69
C VAL A 349 1.95 2.39 -0.86
N ALA A 350 2.87 2.57 0.09
CA ALA A 350 3.06 3.83 0.80
C ALA A 350 4.42 4.46 0.47
N HIS A 351 4.41 5.78 0.29
CA HIS A 351 5.59 6.60 0.11
C HIS A 351 5.76 7.53 1.31
N VAL A 352 6.92 7.47 1.95
CA VAL A 352 7.26 8.29 3.12
C VAL A 352 8.47 9.15 2.78
N LEU A 353 8.37 10.45 3.00
CA LEU A 353 9.44 11.40 2.70
C LEU A 353 10.15 11.80 4.00
N LEU A 354 11.46 11.61 4.05
CA LEU A 354 12.33 12.08 5.12
C LEU A 354 13.29 13.14 4.56
N GLU A 355 13.38 14.30 5.19
CA GLU A 355 14.25 15.40 4.75
C GLU A 355 15.48 15.55 5.65
N GLY A 356 16.68 15.30 5.12
CA GLY A 356 17.93 15.68 5.74
C GLY A 356 18.31 17.11 5.35
N LEU A 357 18.37 18.02 6.30
CA LEU A 357 18.77 19.40 6.10
C LEU A 357 20.23 19.58 6.51
N HIS A 358 21.05 20.11 5.61
CA HIS A 358 22.43 20.37 5.93
C HIS A 358 22.56 21.60 6.85
N HIS A 359 23.37 21.48 7.90
CA HIS A 359 23.69 22.58 8.81
C HIS A 359 24.60 23.60 8.11
N GLN A 360 24.02 24.62 7.49
CA GLN A 360 24.74 25.63 6.71
C GLN A 360 25.50 26.68 7.55
N ARG A 361 25.94 26.38 8.79
CA ARG A 361 26.76 27.35 9.53
C ARG A 361 28.21 27.29 9.05
N PRO A 362 28.79 28.43 8.63
CA PRO A 362 30.20 28.46 8.24
C PRO A 362 31.07 28.17 9.46
N LYS A 363 32.08 27.31 9.27
CA LYS A 363 33.05 27.01 10.32
C LYS A 363 33.72 28.31 10.81
N ARG A 364 34.01 28.40 12.10
CA ARG A 364 34.53 29.62 12.74
C ARG A 364 35.80 30.15 12.05
N HIS A 365 36.70 29.27 11.64
CA HIS A 365 37.92 29.65 10.92
C HIS A 365 37.60 30.31 9.55
N PHE A 366 36.57 29.85 8.84
CA PHE A 366 36.15 30.46 7.58
C PHE A 366 35.56 31.84 7.78
N THR A 367 34.71 32.00 8.80
CA THR A 367 34.16 33.32 9.15
C THR A 367 35.29 34.30 9.45
N ILE A 368 36.31 33.89 10.20
CA ILE A 368 37.48 34.73 10.51
C ILE A 368 38.31 35.05 9.24
N ALA A 369 38.54 34.06 8.37
CA ALA A 369 39.31 34.25 7.13
C ALA A 369 38.58 35.15 6.11
N ILE A 370 37.26 35.05 6.00
CA ILE A 370 36.44 35.91 5.14
C ILE A 370 36.44 37.34 5.68
N ILE A 371 36.27 37.53 6.99
CA ILE A 371 36.32 38.85 7.62
C ILE A 371 37.69 39.49 7.39
N SER A 372 38.79 38.77 7.65
CA SER A 372 40.15 39.31 7.52
C SER A 372 40.51 39.64 6.07
N SER A 373 40.17 38.77 5.11
CA SER A 373 40.41 39.02 3.70
C SER A 373 39.59 40.19 3.16
N SER A 374 38.31 40.30 3.54
CA SER A 374 37.45 41.43 3.14
C SER A 374 37.96 42.76 3.69
N LEU A 375 38.44 42.77 4.94
CA LEU A 375 39.01 43.97 5.58
C LEU A 375 40.29 44.42 4.87
N LEU A 376 41.17 43.47 4.53
CA LEU A 376 42.43 43.75 3.84
C LEU A 376 42.16 44.30 2.43
N LEU A 377 41.26 43.65 1.69
CA LEU A 377 40.88 44.07 0.35
C LEU A 377 40.19 45.44 0.37
N GLY A 378 39.30 45.67 1.35
CA GLY A 378 38.62 46.95 1.57
C GLY A 378 39.61 48.09 1.88
N LEU A 379 40.61 47.84 2.73
CA LEU A 379 41.67 48.80 3.03
C LEU A 379 42.52 49.13 1.80
N ILE A 380 42.91 48.13 1.01
CA ILE A 380 43.68 48.33 -0.23
C ILE A 380 42.87 49.17 -1.22
N LEU A 381 41.58 48.86 -1.39
CA LEU A 381 40.70 49.58 -2.29
C LEU A 381 40.47 51.02 -1.83
N LEU A 382 40.34 51.26 -0.52
CA LEU A 382 40.23 52.59 0.06
C LEU A 382 41.51 53.40 -0.15
N LEU A 383 42.69 52.79 0.06
CA LEU A 383 43.99 53.44 -0.20
C LEU A 383 44.14 53.79 -1.69
N PHE A 384 43.72 52.89 -2.58
CA PHE A 384 43.75 53.14 -4.02
C PHE A 384 42.84 54.30 -4.42
N ILE A 385 41.60 54.33 -3.92
CA ILE A 385 40.67 55.44 -4.16
C ILE A 385 41.22 56.74 -3.59
N SER A 386 41.77 56.72 -2.38
CA SER A 386 42.41 57.89 -1.75
C SER A 386 43.57 58.42 -2.59
N TYR A 387 44.42 57.54 -3.12
CA TYR A 387 45.52 57.88 -4.02
C TYR A 387 45.02 58.51 -5.32
N VAL A 388 43.97 57.93 -5.94
CA VAL A 388 43.36 58.48 -7.15
C VAL A 388 42.74 59.86 -6.88
N MET A 389 41.97 60.01 -5.79
CA MET A 389 41.40 61.29 -5.37
C MET A 389 42.47 62.34 -5.07
N TRP A 390 43.61 61.95 -4.49
CA TRP A 390 44.76 62.83 -4.30
C TRP A 390 45.36 63.28 -5.62
N LYS A 391 45.59 62.35 -6.56
CA LYS A 391 46.16 62.64 -7.89
C LYS A 391 45.24 63.51 -8.76
N VAL A 392 43.93 63.33 -8.66
CA VAL A 392 42.91 64.12 -9.38
C VAL A 392 42.72 65.51 -8.73
N GLY A 393 43.34 65.78 -7.57
CA GLY A 393 43.33 67.10 -6.94
C GLY A 393 42.08 67.38 -6.10
N PHE A 394 41.28 66.35 -5.78
CA PHE A 394 40.06 66.48 -4.97
C PHE A 394 40.35 67.07 -3.58
N PHE A 395 41.48 66.69 -2.96
CA PHE A 395 41.91 67.20 -1.65
C PHE A 395 42.61 68.57 -1.68
N LYS A 396 42.78 69.21 -2.85
CA LYS A 396 43.37 70.56 -2.97
C LYS A 396 42.33 71.69 -2.89
N ARG A 397 41.09 71.40 -2.49
CA ARG A 397 40.07 72.45 -2.30
C ARG A 397 40.45 73.29 -1.08
N GLN A 398 40.75 74.57 -1.30
CA GLN A 398 40.85 75.55 -0.22
C GLN A 398 39.53 75.55 0.54
N TYR A 399 39.60 75.26 1.84
CA TYR A 399 38.51 75.53 2.78
C TYR A 399 38.31 77.05 2.79
N LYS A 400 37.40 77.55 1.94
CA LYS A 400 36.95 78.94 2.06
C LYS A 400 36.23 79.00 3.40
N SER A 401 36.89 79.63 4.36
CA SER A 401 36.46 79.83 5.73
C SER A 401 34.99 80.24 5.80
N ILE A 402 34.13 79.34 6.32
CA ILE A 402 32.87 79.72 6.98
C ILE A 402 33.25 80.33 8.34
N LEU A 403 34.02 81.42 8.30
CA LEU A 403 34.43 82.27 9.42
C LEU A 403 34.21 83.75 9.05
N GLN A 404 33.41 83.98 8.00
CA GLN A 404 33.07 85.30 7.47
C GLN A 404 31.55 85.43 7.30
N GLU A 405 30.79 84.88 8.25
CA GLU A 405 29.37 85.19 8.45
C GLU A 405 29.00 85.38 9.94
N GLU A 406 30.01 85.41 10.83
CA GLU A 406 29.86 85.80 12.25
C GLU A 406 30.22 87.29 12.48
N ASN A 407 30.95 87.93 11.56
CA ASN A 407 31.32 89.36 11.65
C ASN A 407 30.35 90.32 10.94
N ARG A 408 29.10 89.89 10.71
CA ARG A 408 28.01 90.78 10.20
C ARG A 408 26.78 90.78 11.11
N ARG A 409 27.00 90.65 12.42
CA ARG A 409 26.00 90.93 13.47
C ARG A 409 26.64 91.64 14.65
N ASP A 410 27.28 92.78 14.39
CA ASP A 410 27.50 93.81 15.41
C ASP A 410 27.15 95.19 14.83
N SER A 411 25.85 95.43 14.81
CA SER A 411 25.22 96.73 15.00
C SER A 411 24.04 96.32 15.89
N TRP A 412 23.96 96.73 17.15
CA TRP A 412 23.45 98.04 17.57
C TRP A 412 23.97 98.39 18.98
N SER A 413 24.06 99.70 19.20
CA SER A 413 24.66 100.47 20.29
C SER A 413 24.19 100.22 21.72
N TYR A 414 25.13 100.44 22.66
CA TYR A 414 24.92 100.67 24.10
C TYR A 414 23.96 101.84 24.42
N VAL A 415 23.04 101.62 25.37
CA VAL A 415 22.66 102.62 26.39
C VAL A 415 22.63 101.94 27.76
N ASN A 416 23.17 102.67 28.73
CA ASN A 416 23.52 102.31 30.09
C ASN A 416 22.39 102.69 31.07
N SER A 417 22.02 101.85 32.04
CA SER A 417 21.63 102.28 33.40
C SER A 417 21.38 101.09 34.34
N LYS A 418 22.31 100.90 35.28
CA LYS A 418 22.14 100.95 36.76
C LYS A 418 20.94 100.28 37.45
N SER A 419 21.28 99.72 38.62
CA SER A 419 20.45 99.40 39.81
C SER A 419 19.56 98.17 39.68
N ASN A 420 19.26 97.40 40.72
CA ASN A 420 19.74 97.20 42.08
C ASN A 420 18.99 95.92 42.53
N ASP A 421 19.54 95.25 43.53
CA ASP A 421 18.84 94.63 44.66
C ASP A 421 17.61 93.72 44.46
N ASP A 422 17.80 92.54 45.04
CA ASP A 422 16.90 91.83 45.97
C ASP A 422 15.70 91.01 45.49
N ASP A 423 15.65 89.84 46.16
CA ASP A 423 14.63 88.79 46.37
C ASP A 423 14.31 87.77 45.26
#